data_AF-A0A4E0Q4G2-F1
#
_entry.id   AF-A0A4E0Q4G2-F1
#
_cell.length_a   1.000
_cell.length_b   1.000
_cell.length_c   1.000
_cell.angle_alpha   90.00
_cell.angle_beta   90.00
_cell.angle_gamma   90.00
#
_symmetry.space_group_name_H-M   'P 1'
#
loop_
_entity.id
_entity.type
_entity.pdbx_description
1 polymer ?
#
loop_
_entity_poly.entity_id
_entity_poly.type
_entity_poly.pdbx_seq_one_letter_code
_entity_poly.pdbx_strand_id
1 'polypeptide(L)'
;MKTNRKTGVSVNNRAQVGIGTLIIFIAMVLIAAVAASVLIQTSGILQQQAQSTGKQATQEVSSNIVIKSIEGVRAKNNASDIAGNVSLLKMRVGLNVGSFPVDFNQLVVTITDGTNTNDLLYANNDKTYGNSMSNFSSEGTAAENLAALLTDTQATPGHNARHFFTAQKIRDDDRSFTQGNPIMNTGDLAIIYLSAVSDGDMSFASIGETSTAGNQKDSNLDIGIRTSVTIVLTPESGATTMATFLTPSSYGTREAVQLYP
;
A
#
# COMPACT_ATOMS: atom_id res chain seq x y z
N MET A 1 -68.43 79.53 -2.21
CA MET A 1 -67.08 79.51 -2.83
C MET A 1 -66.17 78.63 -1.98
N LYS A 2 -65.79 77.44 -2.48
CA LYS A 2 -64.82 76.54 -1.80
C LYS A 2 -63.45 76.74 -2.43
N THR A 3 -62.51 77.28 -1.67
CA THR A 3 -61.13 77.50 -2.12
C THR A 3 -60.33 76.22 -1.95
N ASN A 4 -59.96 75.60 -3.07
CA ASN A 4 -59.14 74.40 -3.14
C ASN A 4 -57.66 74.79 -2.91
N ARG A 5 -57.14 74.66 -1.69
CA ARG A 5 -55.71 74.86 -1.39
C ARG A 5 -54.93 73.66 -1.95
N LYS A 6 -54.44 73.78 -3.18
CA LYS A 6 -53.39 72.90 -3.70
C LYS A 6 -52.10 73.17 -2.91
N THR A 7 -51.75 72.29 -1.98
CA THR A 7 -50.43 72.27 -1.36
C THR A 7 -49.41 71.93 -2.44
N GLY A 8 -48.70 72.95 -2.94
CA GLY A 8 -47.59 72.75 -3.87
C GLY A 8 -46.45 72.07 -3.14
N VAL A 9 -46.26 70.77 -3.37
CA VAL A 9 -45.05 70.07 -2.95
C VAL A 9 -43.91 70.64 -3.80
N SER A 10 -43.01 71.41 -3.19
CA SER A 10 -41.79 71.87 -3.87
C SER A 10 -40.89 70.66 -4.09
N VAL A 11 -40.71 70.27 -5.36
CA VAL A 11 -39.81 69.17 -5.72
C VAL A 11 -38.38 69.61 -5.41
N ASN A 12 -37.86 69.17 -4.27
CA ASN A 12 -36.49 69.46 -3.85
C ASN A 12 -35.54 68.58 -4.65
N ASN A 13 -35.16 69.03 -5.85
CA ASN A 13 -34.26 68.31 -6.74
C ASN A 13 -32.94 67.91 -6.05
N ARG A 14 -32.45 68.72 -5.10
CA ARG A 14 -31.28 68.39 -4.27
C ARG A 14 -31.52 67.20 -3.32
N ALA A 15 -32.68 67.13 -2.69
CA ALA A 15 -33.04 66.00 -1.82
C ALA A 15 -33.27 64.71 -2.62
N GLN A 16 -33.86 64.83 -3.82
CA GLN A 16 -34.04 63.70 -4.75
C GLN A 16 -32.70 63.14 -5.24
N VAL A 17 -31.74 64.00 -5.62
CA VAL A 17 -30.38 63.57 -5.99
C VAL A 17 -29.66 62.91 -4.80
N GLY A 18 -29.79 63.46 -3.59
CA GLY A 18 -29.19 62.89 -2.38
C GLY A 18 -29.71 61.49 -2.04
N ILE A 19 -31.02 61.27 -2.16
CA ILE A 19 -31.62 59.93 -1.98
C ILE A 19 -31.10 58.96 -3.05
N GLY A 20 -30.97 59.40 -4.31
CA GLY A 20 -30.37 58.60 -5.38
C GLY A 20 -28.93 58.16 -5.08
N THR A 21 -28.10 59.07 -4.56
CA THR A 21 -26.72 58.73 -4.15
C THR A 21 -26.67 57.74 -2.99
N LEU A 22 -27.58 57.83 -2.02
CA LEU A 22 -27.67 56.91 -0.88
C LEU A 22 -28.07 55.49 -1.33
N ILE A 23 -29.00 55.37 -2.28
CA ILE A 23 -29.42 54.08 -2.83
C ILE A 23 -28.24 53.39 -3.54
N ILE A 24 -27.50 54.12 -4.39
CA ILE A 24 -26.33 53.58 -5.09
C ILE A 24 -25.25 53.18 -4.10
N PHE A 25 -25.03 53.99 -3.06
CA PHE A 25 -24.04 53.70 -2.03
C PHE A 25 -24.34 52.37 -1.32
N ILE A 26 -25.59 52.17 -0.87
CA ILE A 26 -26.01 50.91 -0.23
C ILE A 26 -25.88 49.74 -1.21
N ALA A 27 -26.32 49.91 -2.46
CA ALA A 27 -26.20 48.87 -3.48
C ALA A 27 -24.74 48.45 -3.75
N MET A 28 -23.82 49.42 -3.86
CA MET A 28 -22.40 49.16 -4.07
C MET A 28 -21.78 48.41 -2.90
N VAL A 29 -22.14 48.77 -1.67
CA VAL A 29 -21.65 48.08 -0.46
C VAL A 29 -22.13 46.62 -0.43
N LEU A 30 -23.40 46.34 -0.80
CA LEU A 30 -23.92 44.98 -0.86
C LEU A 30 -23.22 44.14 -1.94
N ILE A 31 -23.00 44.70 -3.14
CA ILE A 31 -22.27 44.01 -4.21
C ILE A 31 -20.83 43.73 -3.78
N ALA A 32 -20.16 44.71 -3.16
CA ALA A 32 -18.81 44.54 -2.64
C ALA A 32 -18.73 43.45 -1.56
N ALA A 33 -19.72 43.37 -0.66
CA ALA A 33 -19.78 42.33 0.38
C ALA A 33 -19.92 40.92 -0.22
N VAL A 34 -20.80 40.74 -1.21
CA VAL A 34 -20.95 39.45 -1.91
C VAL A 34 -19.67 39.09 -2.68
N ALA A 35 -19.09 40.05 -3.40
CA ALA A 35 -17.84 39.83 -4.13
C ALA A 35 -16.68 39.45 -3.20
N ALA A 36 -16.54 40.13 -2.05
CA ALA A 36 -15.54 39.81 -1.04
C ALA A 36 -15.77 38.43 -0.43
N SER A 37 -17.02 38.07 -0.13
CA SER A 37 -17.37 36.74 0.40
C SER A 37 -16.96 35.63 -0.57
N VAL A 38 -17.25 35.79 -1.86
CA VAL A 38 -16.87 34.81 -2.89
C VAL A 38 -15.35 34.74 -3.03
N LEU A 39 -14.64 35.87 -3.03
CA LEU A 39 -13.19 35.92 -3.13
C LEU A 39 -12.50 35.21 -1.95
N ILE A 40 -13.00 35.41 -0.72
CA ILE A 40 -12.48 34.73 0.47
C ILE A 40 -12.77 33.23 0.38
N GLN A 41 -13.98 32.85 -0.02
CA GLN A 41 -14.36 31.45 -0.14
C GLN A 41 -13.51 30.71 -1.16
N THR A 42 -13.32 31.28 -2.36
CA THR A 42 -12.48 30.67 -3.40
C THR A 42 -11.02 30.59 -2.95
N SER A 43 -10.49 31.65 -2.32
CA SER A 43 -9.13 31.64 -1.77
C SER A 43 -8.96 30.57 -0.70
N GLY A 44 -9.96 30.37 0.17
CA GLY A 44 -9.95 29.34 1.20
C GLY A 44 -9.92 27.93 0.62
N ILE A 45 -10.76 27.65 -0.38
CA ILE A 45 -10.77 26.34 -1.08
C ILE A 45 -9.43 26.08 -1.75
N LEU A 46 -8.88 27.08 -2.45
CA LEU A 46 -7.57 26.96 -3.11
C LEU A 46 -6.44 26.72 -2.11
N GLN A 47 -6.47 27.34 -0.93
CA GLN A 47 -5.48 27.10 0.12
C GLN A 47 -5.58 25.68 0.69
N GLN A 48 -6.79 25.20 1.00
CA GLN A 48 -7.00 23.83 1.48
C GLN A 48 -6.54 22.81 0.43
N GLN A 49 -6.87 23.04 -0.84
CA GLN A 49 -6.44 22.18 -1.94
C GLN A 49 -4.92 22.18 -2.09
N ALA A 50 -4.28 23.36 -2.06
CA ALA A 50 -2.83 23.49 -2.16
C ALA A 50 -2.11 22.79 -1.01
N GLN A 51 -2.64 22.85 0.22
CA GLN A 51 -2.10 22.13 1.37
C GLN A 51 -2.25 20.61 1.22
N SER A 52 -3.41 20.14 0.78
CA SER A 52 -3.65 18.71 0.55
C SER A 52 -2.74 18.16 -0.53
N THR A 53 -2.65 18.83 -1.68
CA THR A 53 -1.76 18.44 -2.78
C THR A 53 -0.30 18.52 -2.38
N GLY A 54 0.11 19.51 -1.58
CA GLY A 54 1.46 19.60 -1.03
C GLY A 54 1.81 18.42 -0.12
N LYS A 55 0.87 17.98 0.74
CA LYS A 55 1.04 16.80 1.60
C LYS A 55 1.11 15.51 0.78
N GLN A 56 0.23 15.32 -0.19
CA GLN A 56 0.24 14.14 -1.06
C GLN A 56 1.52 14.07 -1.90
N ALA A 57 1.95 15.20 -2.48
CA ALA A 57 3.18 15.26 -3.27
C ALA A 57 4.43 14.97 -2.43
N THR A 58 4.45 15.42 -1.17
CA THR A 58 5.56 15.10 -0.25
C THR A 58 5.53 13.63 0.16
N GLN A 59 4.35 13.05 0.42
CA GLN A 59 4.20 11.62 0.70
C GLN A 59 4.67 10.74 -0.47
N GLU A 60 4.36 11.14 -1.70
CA GLU A 60 4.70 10.41 -2.92
C GLU A 60 6.21 10.32 -3.17
N VAL A 61 6.98 11.34 -2.78
CA VAL A 61 8.43 11.35 -3.01
C VAL A 61 9.26 10.84 -1.83
N SER A 62 8.67 10.74 -0.64
CA SER A 62 9.41 10.42 0.59
C SER A 62 9.16 9.02 1.15
N SER A 63 8.04 8.39 0.78
CA SER A 63 7.75 7.00 1.15
C SER A 63 8.61 6.06 0.31
N ASN A 64 9.65 5.48 0.91
CA ASN A 64 10.56 4.56 0.22
C ASN A 64 10.79 3.32 1.08
N ILE A 65 10.33 2.17 0.59
CA ILE A 65 10.60 0.86 1.19
C ILE A 65 11.94 0.35 0.69
N VAL A 66 12.89 0.13 1.59
CA VAL A 66 14.19 -0.43 1.21
C VAL A 66 14.23 -1.93 1.51
N ILE A 67 14.57 -2.71 0.49
CA ILE A 67 14.89 -4.13 0.65
C ILE A 67 16.30 -4.24 1.23
N LYS A 68 16.43 -4.91 2.37
CA LYS A 68 17.68 -5.06 3.12
C LYS A 68 18.41 -6.36 2.85
N SER A 69 17.68 -7.44 2.58
CA SER A 69 18.23 -8.75 2.22
C SER A 69 17.14 -9.66 1.69
N ILE A 70 17.49 -10.55 0.77
CA ILE A 70 16.60 -11.62 0.28
C ILE A 70 17.27 -12.96 0.51
N GLU A 71 16.56 -13.83 1.23
CA GLU A 71 16.98 -15.19 1.53
C GLU A 71 15.98 -16.17 0.92
N GLY A 72 16.49 -17.16 0.20
CA GLY A 72 15.72 -18.29 -0.30
C GLY A 72 15.81 -19.48 0.65
N VAL A 73 14.68 -20.07 1.00
CA VAL A 73 14.57 -21.29 1.79
C VAL A 73 14.01 -22.39 0.91
N ARG A 74 14.73 -23.51 0.86
CA ARG A 74 14.33 -24.71 0.12
C ARG A 74 13.52 -25.65 1.00
N ALA A 75 12.49 -26.28 0.45
CA ALA A 75 11.75 -27.29 1.17
C ALA A 75 12.60 -28.53 1.45
N LYS A 76 12.27 -29.29 2.50
CA LYS A 76 12.95 -30.54 2.85
C LYS A 76 12.01 -31.52 3.55
N ASN A 77 12.34 -32.81 3.42
CA ASN A 77 11.77 -33.87 4.25
C ASN A 77 12.70 -34.15 5.44
N ASN A 78 14.00 -34.25 5.15
CA ASN A 78 15.06 -34.57 6.09
C ASN A 78 16.32 -33.77 5.74
N ALA A 79 17.37 -33.84 6.55
CA ALA A 79 18.64 -33.11 6.30
C ALA A 79 19.36 -33.47 4.99
N SER A 80 19.02 -34.63 4.39
CA SER A 80 19.63 -35.11 3.13
C SER A 80 18.69 -35.04 1.92
N ASP A 81 17.40 -34.76 2.15
CA ASP A 81 16.37 -34.72 1.12
C ASP A 81 15.77 -33.31 1.08
N ILE A 82 16.34 -32.49 0.20
CA ILE A 82 16.08 -31.06 0.07
C ILE A 82 15.68 -30.79 -1.39
N ALA A 83 14.69 -29.93 -1.57
CA ALA A 83 14.22 -29.44 -2.85
C ALA A 83 15.35 -28.91 -3.74
N GLY A 84 15.19 -29.13 -5.05
CA GLY A 84 16.09 -28.59 -6.07
C GLY A 84 15.97 -27.07 -6.18
N ASN A 85 14.77 -26.55 -5.93
CA ASN A 85 14.42 -25.15 -6.18
C ASN A 85 14.12 -24.43 -4.87
N VAL A 86 14.12 -23.10 -4.90
CA VAL A 86 13.79 -22.26 -3.75
C VAL A 86 12.29 -22.22 -3.56
N SER A 87 11.80 -22.72 -2.44
CA SER A 87 10.36 -22.87 -2.16
C SER A 87 9.75 -21.67 -1.42
N LEU A 88 10.56 -20.87 -0.75
CA LEU A 88 10.12 -19.68 -0.02
C LEU A 88 11.18 -18.57 -0.13
N LEU A 89 10.73 -17.35 -0.40
CA LEU A 89 11.57 -16.17 -0.31
C LEU A 89 11.23 -15.37 0.95
N LYS A 90 12.26 -15.06 1.73
CA LYS A 90 12.20 -14.18 2.90
C LYS A 90 12.87 -12.86 2.54
N MET A 91 12.09 -11.80 2.42
CA MET A 91 12.60 -10.48 2.13
C MET A 91 12.56 -9.61 3.38
N ARG A 92 13.71 -9.15 3.85
CA ARG A 92 13.77 -8.18 4.94
C ARG A 92 13.60 -6.79 4.34
N VAL A 93 12.60 -6.07 4.82
CA VAL A 93 12.26 -4.72 4.36
C VAL A 93 12.22 -3.76 5.54
N GLY A 94 12.60 -2.52 5.29
CA GLY A 94 12.50 -1.44 6.27
C GLY A 94 12.25 -0.10 5.58
N LEU A 95 11.80 0.89 6.34
CA LEU A 95 11.64 2.25 5.86
C LEU A 95 12.91 3.07 6.13
N ASN A 96 13.21 4.00 5.22
CA ASN A 96 14.25 5.00 5.46
C ASN A 96 13.76 6.04 6.48
N VAL A 97 14.73 6.73 7.10
CA VAL A 97 14.41 7.83 8.01
C VAL A 97 13.71 8.95 7.24
N GLY A 98 12.62 9.48 7.81
CA GLY A 98 11.84 10.55 7.20
C GLY A 98 10.84 10.07 6.14
N SER A 99 10.66 8.76 5.95
CA SER A 99 9.56 8.21 5.16
C SER A 99 8.23 8.29 5.92
N PHE A 100 7.14 8.54 5.18
CA PHE A 100 5.81 8.36 5.75
C PHE A 100 5.52 6.88 6.00
N PRO A 101 4.59 6.56 6.91
CA PRO A 101 4.18 5.19 7.14
C PRO A 101 3.65 4.52 5.87
N VAL A 102 3.95 3.24 5.71
CA VAL A 102 3.49 2.44 4.57
C VAL A 102 2.63 1.29 5.09
N ASP A 103 1.43 1.15 4.52
CA ASP A 103 0.54 0.03 4.81
C ASP A 103 0.79 -1.13 3.83
N PHE A 104 1.05 -2.33 4.36
CA PHE A 104 1.23 -3.52 3.52
C PHE A 104 -0.08 -4.02 2.94
N ASN A 105 -1.25 -3.69 3.50
CA ASN A 105 -2.52 -4.07 2.89
C ASN A 105 -2.65 -3.55 1.45
N GLN A 106 -2.05 -2.40 1.14
CA GLN A 106 -2.09 -1.78 -0.17
C GLN A 106 -0.79 -1.97 -0.97
N LEU A 107 0.19 -2.67 -0.39
CA LEU A 107 1.42 -3.03 -1.08
C LEU A 107 1.13 -4.15 -2.08
N VAL A 108 1.54 -3.94 -3.33
CA VAL A 108 1.56 -4.99 -4.36
C VAL A 108 2.99 -5.44 -4.56
N VAL A 109 3.22 -6.74 -4.48
CA VAL A 109 4.53 -7.35 -4.70
C VAL A 109 4.46 -8.18 -5.97
N THR A 110 5.10 -7.71 -7.03
CA THR A 110 5.20 -8.44 -8.29
C THR A 110 6.53 -9.20 -8.32
N ILE A 111 6.48 -10.50 -8.55
CA ILE A 111 7.66 -11.36 -8.69
C ILE A 111 7.62 -12.06 -10.05
N THR A 112 8.77 -12.14 -10.71
CA THR A 112 8.96 -12.93 -11.93
C THR A 112 10.24 -13.73 -11.89
N ASP A 113 10.19 -14.97 -12.38
CA ASP A 113 11.33 -15.87 -12.62
C ASP A 113 11.87 -15.78 -14.06
N GLY A 114 11.35 -14.83 -14.85
CA GLY A 114 11.64 -14.64 -16.27
C GLY A 114 10.67 -15.35 -17.22
N THR A 115 9.88 -16.31 -16.73
CA THR A 115 8.87 -17.05 -17.51
C THR A 115 7.46 -16.79 -16.98
N ASN A 116 7.28 -16.97 -15.68
CA ASN A 116 6.05 -16.72 -14.95
C ASN A 116 6.13 -15.41 -14.18
N THR A 117 4.99 -14.78 -13.96
CA THR A 117 4.87 -13.56 -13.16
C THR A 117 3.66 -13.70 -12.24
N ASN A 118 3.87 -13.42 -10.96
CA ASN A 118 2.80 -13.37 -9.97
C ASN A 118 2.72 -11.98 -9.37
N ASP A 119 1.49 -11.45 -9.32
CA ASP A 119 1.17 -10.26 -8.56
C ASP A 119 0.58 -10.70 -7.22
N LEU A 120 1.31 -10.42 -6.15
CA LEU A 120 0.97 -10.83 -4.79
C LEU A 120 0.41 -9.65 -4.01
N LEU A 121 -0.68 -9.92 -3.29
CA LEU A 121 -1.32 -8.99 -2.37
C LEU A 121 -1.10 -9.43 -0.94
N TYR A 122 -1.25 -8.53 0.02
CA TYR A 122 -1.19 -8.93 1.41
C TYR A 122 -2.35 -9.87 1.76
N ALA A 123 -2.07 -10.90 2.55
CA ALA A 123 -3.02 -11.97 2.86
C ALA A 123 -4.35 -11.50 3.47
N ASN A 124 -4.37 -10.37 4.19
CA ASN A 124 -5.62 -9.81 4.74
C ASN A 124 -6.45 -9.01 3.71
N ASN A 125 -5.89 -8.67 2.55
CA ASN A 125 -6.55 -7.81 1.57
C ASN A 125 -7.60 -8.59 0.76
N ASP A 126 -8.87 -8.21 0.89
CA ASP A 126 -10.01 -8.75 0.17
C ASP A 126 -10.42 -7.95 -1.08
N LYS A 127 -9.88 -6.73 -1.26
CA LYS A 127 -10.41 -5.76 -2.22
C LYS A 127 -10.18 -6.12 -3.67
N THR A 128 -9.14 -6.89 -3.99
CA THR A 128 -8.80 -7.23 -5.39
C THR A 128 -9.48 -8.51 -5.86
N TYR A 129 -9.47 -9.56 -5.03
CA TYR A 129 -10.00 -10.89 -5.39
C TYR A 129 -11.37 -11.19 -4.75
N GLY A 130 -11.95 -10.22 -4.04
CA GLY A 130 -13.24 -10.34 -3.35
C GLY A 130 -13.20 -11.22 -2.09
N ASN A 131 -12.04 -11.78 -1.75
CA ASN A 131 -11.81 -12.60 -0.57
C ASN A 131 -10.37 -12.39 -0.10
N SER A 132 -10.15 -12.27 1.21
CA SER A 132 -8.83 -12.40 1.82
C SER A 132 -8.31 -13.85 1.66
N MET A 133 -7.04 -14.07 2.00
CA MET A 133 -6.43 -15.38 2.01
C MET A 133 -7.16 -16.33 2.97
N SER A 134 -7.43 -17.55 2.51
CA SER A 134 -8.07 -18.61 3.31
C SER A 134 -7.24 -18.92 4.55
N ASN A 135 -7.94 -19.09 5.68
CA ASN A 135 -7.35 -19.35 7.00
C ASN A 135 -6.35 -18.28 7.49
N PHE A 136 -6.40 -17.07 6.93
CA PHE A 136 -5.70 -15.93 7.51
C PHE A 136 -6.32 -15.53 8.84
N SER A 137 -5.46 -15.23 9.83
CA SER A 137 -5.86 -14.74 11.15
C SER A 137 -5.22 -13.38 11.44
N SER A 138 -6.05 -12.36 11.66
CA SER A 138 -5.61 -11.00 12.02
C SER A 138 -5.08 -10.90 13.45
N GLU A 139 -5.52 -11.81 14.32
CA GLU A 139 -5.12 -11.92 15.74
C GLU A 139 -4.09 -13.04 15.98
N GLY A 140 -3.87 -13.88 14.96
CA GLY A 140 -2.95 -15.01 15.01
C GLY A 140 -1.49 -14.60 14.85
N THR A 141 -0.62 -15.62 14.81
CA THR A 141 0.81 -15.40 14.61
C THR A 141 1.16 -15.34 13.13
N ALA A 142 2.26 -14.65 12.80
CA ALA A 142 2.77 -14.64 11.43
C ALA A 142 3.16 -16.05 10.93
N ALA A 143 3.52 -16.96 11.84
CA ALA A 143 3.85 -18.34 11.51
C ALA A 143 2.61 -19.16 11.09
N GLU A 144 1.47 -18.97 11.76
CA GLU A 144 0.19 -19.59 11.38
C GLU A 144 -0.25 -19.11 9.99
N ASN A 145 -0.17 -17.80 9.75
CA ASN A 145 -0.50 -17.22 8.44
C ASN A 145 0.47 -17.70 7.35
N LEU A 146 1.75 -17.86 7.66
CA LEU A 146 2.72 -18.43 6.73
C LEU A 146 2.42 -19.90 6.41
N ALA A 147 1.99 -20.71 7.38
CA ALA A 147 1.58 -22.08 7.11
C ALA A 147 0.39 -22.11 6.15
N ALA A 148 -0.64 -21.30 6.40
CA ALA A 148 -1.82 -21.19 5.54
C ALA A 148 -1.48 -20.66 4.13
N LEU A 149 -0.50 -19.76 4.01
CA LEU A 149 0.01 -19.30 2.72
C LEU A 149 0.58 -20.47 1.89
N LEU A 150 1.29 -21.39 2.54
CA LEU A 150 1.99 -22.50 1.90
C LEU A 150 1.09 -23.71 1.61
N THR A 151 0.07 -23.98 2.43
CA THR A 151 -0.73 -25.23 2.32
C THR A 151 -2.14 -25.04 1.80
N ASP A 152 -2.72 -23.85 1.95
CA ASP A 152 -4.15 -23.69 1.75
C ASP A 152 -4.51 -23.19 0.35
N THR A 153 -5.75 -23.46 -0.02
CA THR A 153 -6.33 -23.09 -1.31
C THR A 153 -7.77 -22.66 -1.09
N GLN A 154 -8.24 -21.75 -1.94
CA GLN A 154 -9.61 -21.28 -1.98
C GLN A 154 -10.19 -21.39 -3.38
N ALA A 155 -11.51 -21.29 -3.51
CA ALA A 155 -12.19 -21.39 -4.80
C ALA A 155 -11.81 -20.23 -5.75
N THR A 156 -11.73 -19.01 -5.21
CA THR A 156 -11.27 -17.80 -5.90
C THR A 156 -10.34 -17.04 -4.96
N PRO A 157 -9.11 -16.66 -5.35
CA PRO A 157 -8.51 -16.76 -6.68
C PRO A 157 -7.83 -18.11 -6.98
N GLY A 158 -7.63 -18.98 -5.98
CA GLY A 158 -7.01 -20.29 -6.15
C GLY A 158 -6.06 -20.65 -5.01
N HIS A 159 -4.88 -21.16 -5.35
CA HIS A 159 -3.83 -21.45 -4.37
C HIS A 159 -3.30 -20.17 -3.72
N ASN A 160 -3.19 -20.16 -2.38
CA ASN A 160 -2.74 -18.98 -1.66
C ASN A 160 -1.34 -18.53 -2.12
N ALA A 161 -0.46 -19.51 -2.34
CA ALA A 161 0.91 -19.37 -2.82
C ALA A 161 1.08 -18.54 -4.11
N ARG A 162 0.04 -18.39 -4.93
CA ARG A 162 0.09 -17.68 -6.23
C ARG A 162 -0.34 -16.21 -6.16
N HIS A 163 -1.10 -15.85 -5.13
CA HIS A 163 -1.86 -14.59 -5.10
C HIS A 163 -1.59 -13.75 -3.87
N PHE A 164 -1.08 -14.35 -2.80
CA PHE A 164 -0.90 -13.66 -1.53
C PHE A 164 0.55 -13.71 -1.05
N PHE A 165 0.91 -12.74 -0.21
CA PHE A 165 2.10 -12.77 0.62
C PHE A 165 1.70 -12.52 2.08
N THR A 166 2.51 -13.02 3.00
CA THR A 166 2.36 -12.75 4.44
C THR A 166 3.55 -11.97 4.95
N ALA A 167 3.42 -11.35 6.12
CA ALA A 167 4.48 -10.55 6.68
C ALA A 167 4.64 -10.75 8.19
N GLN A 168 5.87 -10.61 8.66
CA GLN A 168 6.25 -10.76 10.06
C GLN A 168 7.07 -9.56 10.51
N LYS A 169 6.76 -9.01 11.67
CA LYS A 169 7.62 -7.99 12.28
C LYS A 169 8.88 -8.58 12.90
N ILE A 170 9.99 -7.88 12.74
CA ILE A 170 11.25 -8.15 13.45
C ILE A 170 11.47 -7.09 14.53
N ARG A 171 11.32 -5.81 14.15
CA ARG A 171 11.52 -4.66 15.04
C ARG A 171 10.37 -3.68 14.85
N ASP A 172 9.70 -3.38 15.95
CA ASP A 172 8.48 -2.58 16.03
C ASP A 172 8.36 -2.10 17.49
N ASP A 173 8.66 -0.83 17.76
CA ASP A 173 8.71 -0.26 19.12
C ASP A 173 7.35 0.30 19.57
N ASP A 174 6.62 0.91 18.65
CA ASP A 174 5.33 1.56 18.91
C ASP A 174 4.12 0.64 18.69
N ARG A 175 4.35 -0.60 18.25
CA ARG A 175 3.33 -1.61 17.97
C ARG A 175 2.41 -1.25 16.82
N SER A 176 2.86 -0.46 15.85
CA SER A 176 2.05 -0.14 14.67
C SER A 176 1.83 -1.33 13.74
N PHE A 177 2.69 -2.34 13.79
CA PHE A 177 2.60 -3.51 12.93
C PHE A 177 1.83 -4.68 13.59
N THR A 178 0.64 -4.97 13.06
CA THR A 178 -0.20 -6.13 13.42
C THR A 178 -0.56 -6.94 12.18
N GLN A 179 -1.02 -8.20 12.33
CA GLN A 179 -1.43 -8.98 11.16
C GLN A 179 -2.68 -8.39 10.49
N GLY A 180 -3.62 -7.85 11.26
CA GLY A 180 -4.79 -7.15 10.70
C GLY A 180 -4.46 -5.81 10.04
N ASN A 181 -3.62 -5.00 10.69
CA ASN A 181 -3.19 -3.68 10.23
C ASN A 181 -1.65 -3.62 10.20
N PRO A 182 -1.01 -4.03 9.09
CA PRO A 182 0.44 -4.10 8.95
C PRO A 182 1.03 -2.75 8.52
N ILE A 183 0.95 -1.75 9.39
CA ILE A 183 1.50 -0.41 9.12
C ILE A 183 2.96 -0.36 9.60
N MET A 184 3.88 -0.08 8.67
CA MET A 184 5.29 0.17 9.00
C MET A 184 5.55 1.67 9.13
N ASN A 185 6.30 2.07 10.15
CA ASN A 185 6.77 3.43 10.36
C ASN A 185 8.31 3.55 10.29
N THR A 186 8.82 4.76 10.53
CA THR A 186 10.27 5.01 10.52
C THR A 186 10.95 4.27 11.67
N GLY A 187 11.81 3.31 11.33
CA GLY A 187 12.58 2.53 12.31
C GLY A 187 12.17 1.06 12.34
N ASP A 188 11.03 0.71 11.77
CA ASP A 188 10.54 -0.66 11.73
C ASP A 188 11.34 -1.53 10.75
N LEU A 189 11.32 -2.83 11.04
CA LEU A 189 11.86 -3.87 10.17
C LEU A 189 10.88 -5.04 10.14
N ALA A 190 10.48 -5.44 8.93
CA ALA A 190 9.61 -6.58 8.70
C ALA A 190 10.22 -7.57 7.71
N ILE A 191 9.71 -8.79 7.72
CA ILE A 191 9.96 -9.83 6.72
C ILE A 191 8.68 -9.97 5.90
N ILE A 192 8.81 -9.95 4.59
CA ILE A 192 7.76 -10.38 3.65
C ILE A 192 8.09 -11.80 3.22
N TYR A 193 7.10 -12.68 3.31
CA TYR A 193 7.17 -14.08 2.89
C TYR A 193 6.43 -14.27 1.57
N LEU A 194 7.12 -14.80 0.58
CA LEU A 194 6.60 -15.13 -0.74
C LEU A 194 6.77 -16.62 -0.95
N SER A 195 5.69 -17.31 -1.30
CA SER A 195 5.81 -18.70 -1.76
C SER A 195 6.44 -18.73 -3.14
N ALA A 196 7.43 -19.60 -3.31
CA ALA A 196 8.08 -19.89 -4.58
C ALA A 196 8.13 -21.42 -4.82
N VAL A 197 7.21 -22.16 -4.18
CA VAL A 197 7.09 -23.61 -4.33
C VAL A 197 6.85 -23.92 -5.81
N SER A 198 7.74 -24.73 -6.39
CA SER A 198 7.65 -25.27 -7.75
C SER A 198 6.71 -26.48 -7.78
N ASP A 199 6.16 -26.81 -8.95
CA ASP A 199 5.26 -27.94 -9.16
C ASP A 199 5.89 -29.30 -8.78
N GLY A 200 7.20 -29.44 -8.96
CA GLY A 200 7.99 -30.62 -8.61
C GLY A 200 8.26 -30.78 -7.11
N ASP A 201 8.13 -29.72 -6.31
CA ASP A 201 8.56 -29.67 -4.91
C ASP A 201 7.39 -29.68 -3.91
N MET A 202 6.17 -30.00 -4.35
CA MET A 202 4.97 -29.93 -3.49
C MET A 202 4.93 -30.98 -2.35
N SER A 203 5.67 -32.08 -2.50
CA SER A 203 5.61 -33.24 -1.61
C SER A 203 6.46 -33.12 -0.34
N PHE A 204 7.26 -32.05 -0.20
CA PHE A 204 8.14 -31.88 0.95
C PHE A 204 7.39 -31.52 2.24
N ALA A 205 7.87 -32.04 3.36
CA ALA A 205 7.21 -31.95 4.66
C ALA A 205 7.43 -30.62 5.40
N SER A 206 8.48 -29.86 5.08
CA SER A 206 8.81 -28.61 5.77
C SER A 206 9.50 -27.59 4.87
N ILE A 207 9.33 -26.31 5.17
CA ILE A 207 10.11 -25.20 4.62
C ILE A 207 10.61 -24.34 5.78
N GLY A 208 11.92 -24.38 6.06
CA GLY A 208 12.47 -23.72 7.22
C GLY A 208 11.92 -24.32 8.51
N GLU A 209 11.29 -23.48 9.33
CA GLU A 209 10.66 -23.88 10.59
C GLU A 209 9.18 -24.26 10.41
N THR A 210 8.60 -23.99 9.24
CA THR A 210 7.18 -24.23 8.96
C THR A 210 6.97 -25.65 8.46
N SER A 211 6.16 -26.44 9.18
CA SER A 211 5.72 -27.77 8.74
C SER A 211 4.54 -27.65 7.79
N THR A 212 4.69 -28.20 6.59
CA THR A 212 3.66 -28.23 5.54
C THR A 212 3.06 -29.63 5.36
N ALA A 213 3.67 -30.64 6.00
CA ALA A 213 3.23 -32.04 5.98
C ALA A 213 2.99 -32.62 4.56
N GLY A 214 3.78 -32.18 3.57
CA GLY A 214 3.67 -32.65 2.18
C GLY A 214 2.50 -32.05 1.39
N ASN A 215 1.85 -31.01 1.94
CA ASN A 215 0.67 -30.39 1.32
C ASN A 215 0.96 -29.00 0.74
N GLN A 216 2.22 -28.70 0.41
CA GLN A 216 2.61 -27.40 -0.14
C GLN A 216 1.88 -27.16 -1.46
N LYS A 217 1.52 -25.90 -1.72
CA LYS A 217 0.82 -25.50 -2.95
C LYS A 217 1.77 -24.80 -3.91
N ASP A 218 1.65 -25.18 -5.17
CA ASP A 218 2.44 -24.62 -6.25
C ASP A 218 2.16 -23.11 -6.41
N SER A 219 3.23 -22.35 -6.41
CA SER A 219 3.23 -20.91 -6.64
C SER A 219 3.29 -20.57 -8.13
N ASN A 220 3.46 -21.54 -9.03
CA ASN A 220 3.73 -21.32 -10.46
C ASN A 220 5.03 -20.53 -10.74
N LEU A 221 5.92 -20.44 -9.75
CA LEU A 221 7.26 -19.87 -9.88
C LEU A 221 8.28 -20.99 -9.79
N ASP A 222 9.30 -20.94 -10.64
CA ASP A 222 10.34 -21.95 -10.67
C ASP A 222 11.74 -21.34 -10.46
N ILE A 223 12.12 -21.20 -9.18
CA ILE A 223 13.39 -20.56 -8.80
C ILE A 223 14.49 -21.61 -8.64
N GLY A 224 14.89 -22.17 -9.77
CA GLY A 224 16.04 -23.07 -9.91
C GLY A 224 17.40 -22.35 -9.87
N ILE A 225 18.47 -23.10 -10.14
CA ILE A 225 19.84 -22.55 -10.25
C ILE A 225 19.99 -21.69 -11.52
N ARG A 226 20.78 -20.62 -11.45
CA ARG A 226 21.02 -19.68 -12.56
C ARG A 226 19.74 -19.05 -13.14
N THR A 227 18.68 -18.93 -12.35
CA THR A 227 17.43 -18.27 -12.71
C THR A 227 17.52 -16.79 -12.36
N SER A 228 17.08 -15.93 -13.27
CA SER A 228 17.01 -14.48 -13.06
C SER A 228 15.66 -14.15 -12.43
N VAL A 229 15.67 -13.66 -11.20
CA VAL A 229 14.45 -13.27 -10.48
C VAL A 229 14.40 -11.77 -10.34
N THR A 230 13.25 -11.17 -10.65
CA THR A 230 12.98 -9.76 -10.43
C THR A 230 11.77 -9.62 -9.52
N ILE A 231 11.92 -8.81 -8.47
CA ILE A 231 10.88 -8.49 -7.51
C ILE A 231 10.68 -6.99 -7.48
N VAL A 232 9.43 -6.56 -7.57
CA VAL A 232 9.01 -5.16 -7.59
C VAL A 232 8.00 -4.95 -6.46
N LEU A 233 8.29 -4.03 -5.55
CA LEU A 233 7.42 -3.61 -4.45
C LEU A 233 6.81 -2.27 -4.82
N THR A 234 5.50 -2.23 -5.00
CA THR A 234 4.75 -1.02 -5.35
C THR A 234 3.83 -0.64 -4.17
N PRO A 235 4.19 0.37 -3.36
CA PRO A 235 3.32 0.88 -2.30
C PRO A 235 2.13 1.67 -2.86
N GLU A 236 1.16 2.01 -2.01
CA GLU A 236 0.02 2.88 -2.37
C GLU A 236 0.48 4.28 -2.82
N SER A 237 1.47 4.83 -2.12
CA SER A 237 2.10 6.11 -2.41
C SER A 237 3.57 5.99 -2.06
N GLY A 238 4.43 6.54 -2.91
CA GLY A 238 5.88 6.42 -2.75
C GLY A 238 6.60 5.91 -3.99
N ALA A 239 7.92 5.78 -3.84
CA ALA A 239 8.76 5.20 -4.86
C ALA A 239 8.62 3.66 -4.87
N THR A 240 8.35 3.10 -6.04
CA THR A 240 8.48 1.66 -6.30
C THR A 240 9.93 1.21 -6.09
N THR A 241 10.12 0.08 -5.41
CA THR A 241 11.44 -0.50 -5.18
C THR A 241 11.58 -1.82 -5.91
N MET A 242 12.70 -1.98 -6.62
CA MET A 242 12.98 -3.18 -7.42
C MET A 242 14.28 -3.84 -6.95
N ALA A 243 14.24 -5.16 -6.81
CA ALA A 243 15.42 -6.00 -6.64
C ALA A 243 15.46 -7.07 -7.74
N THR A 244 16.56 -7.10 -8.47
CA THR A 244 16.85 -8.15 -9.46
C THR A 244 18.11 -8.89 -9.02
N PHE A 245 18.07 -10.21 -9.05
CA PHE A 245 19.21 -11.07 -8.73
C PHE A 245 19.22 -12.30 -9.63
N LEU A 246 20.41 -12.89 -9.76
CA LEU A 246 20.63 -14.16 -10.43
C LEU A 246 20.97 -15.21 -9.37
N THR A 247 20.23 -16.31 -9.34
CA THR A 247 20.51 -17.39 -8.39
C THR A 247 21.84 -18.07 -8.72
N PRO A 248 22.59 -18.58 -7.72
CA PRO A 248 23.90 -19.19 -7.94
C PRO A 248 23.83 -20.45 -8.82
N SER A 249 24.99 -20.90 -9.30
CA SER A 249 25.11 -22.12 -10.12
C SER A 249 24.86 -23.41 -9.35
N SER A 250 24.81 -23.36 -8.01
CA SER A 250 24.41 -24.45 -7.14
C SER A 250 23.95 -23.90 -5.78
N TYR A 251 22.91 -24.48 -5.22
CA TYR A 251 22.46 -24.21 -3.85
C TYR A 251 23.18 -25.06 -2.79
N GLY A 252 24.01 -26.02 -3.22
CA GLY A 252 24.71 -26.96 -2.33
C GLY A 252 23.74 -27.77 -1.47
N THR A 253 24.14 -28.05 -0.22
CA THR A 253 23.35 -28.82 0.76
C THR A 253 22.65 -27.93 1.80
N ARG A 254 22.75 -26.61 1.68
CA ARG A 254 22.17 -25.68 2.66
C ARG A 254 20.71 -25.40 2.33
N GLU A 255 19.85 -25.51 3.32
CA GLU A 255 18.42 -25.19 3.19
C GLU A 255 18.20 -23.71 2.85
N ALA A 256 18.91 -22.83 3.56
CA ALA A 256 18.87 -21.38 3.39
C ALA A 256 20.02 -20.91 2.51
N VAL A 257 19.71 -20.07 1.52
CA VAL A 257 20.65 -19.45 0.59
C VAL A 257 20.38 -17.94 0.54
N GLN A 258 21.40 -17.14 0.76
CA GLN A 258 21.32 -15.69 0.56
C GLN A 258 21.37 -15.39 -0.94
N LEU A 259 20.36 -14.69 -1.47
CA LEU A 259 20.17 -14.45 -2.90
C LEU A 259 20.41 -12.99 -3.31
N TYR A 260 20.15 -12.06 -2.39
CA TYR A 260 20.40 -10.63 -2.55
C TYR A 260 21.00 -10.09 -1.24
N PRO A 261 22.00 -9.18 -1.30
CA PRO A 261 22.71 -8.69 -0.12
C PRO A 261 21.77 -8.29 1.01
#